data_AF-A0A1A0L747-F1
#
_entry.id   AF-A0A1A0L747-F1
#
_cell.length_a   1.000
_cell.length_b   1.000
_cell.length_c   1.000
_cell.angle_alpha   90.00
_cell.angle_beta   90.00
_cell.angle_gamma   90.00
#
_symmetry.space_group_name_H-M   'P 1'
#
loop_
_entity.id
_entity.type
_entity.pdbx_description
1 polymer ?
#
loop_
_entity_poly.entity_id
_entity_poly.type
_entity_poly.pdbx_seq_one_letter_code
_entity_poly.pdbx_strand_id
1 'polypeptide(L)'
;MIIDMYDSDPLHTLATMLTPQLGRVMERAQRGRTLEEWGLNPHRADPDTPMSLDDADDYEQKIPEGLTGTVLYPIMNAVDSLAAIDILLANAVKSKPFNHHTASVLSLCRTAIECSAQAVWVMCPPERSVRRARAAGLAKIGAEHAREFHTELLKAHDNGHRTIPDETYGQSQHRQKFHDGEIAVLDNLAQEKARQYSELIRKSANWIGDNPPTHAHDLLQGIHFPTLAKQEYRVCSSFTHGHSWPIDLLGGRSTDMFAMMADAIATALVYTESALCLYEAQSTSPDSHRRFYPERLQVTINEWRELYSVLDAEASSSE
;
A
#
# COMPACT_ATOMS: atom_id res chain seq x y z
N MET A 1 -28.26 -4.49 13.36
CA MET A 1 -27.30 -4.57 14.47
C MET A 1 -26.72 -3.20 14.63
N ILE A 2 -27.12 -2.49 15.69
CA ILE A 2 -26.74 -1.10 15.95
C ILE A 2 -25.27 -1.13 16.36
N ILE A 3 -24.41 -0.48 15.57
CA ILE A 3 -23.00 -0.30 15.92
C ILE A 3 -23.01 0.65 17.12
N ASP A 4 -22.57 0.16 18.29
CA ASP A 4 -22.28 1.01 19.43
C ASP A 4 -21.27 2.07 18.96
N MET A 5 -21.74 3.29 18.79
CA MET A 5 -20.89 4.46 18.77
C MET A 5 -20.12 4.42 20.07
N TYR A 6 -18.81 4.21 19.96
CA TYR A 6 -17.81 4.33 21.01
C TYR A 6 -18.34 5.13 22.20
N ASP A 7 -18.47 4.48 23.35
CA ASP A 7 -18.69 5.12 24.64
C ASP A 7 -17.42 5.94 24.94
N SER A 8 -17.31 7.07 24.24
CA SER A 8 -16.17 7.96 24.23
C SER A 8 -16.17 8.69 25.56
N ASP A 9 -15.08 8.63 26.31
CA ASP A 9 -14.85 9.47 27.47
C ASP A 9 -15.28 10.92 27.12
N PRO A 10 -16.23 11.53 27.85
CA PRO A 10 -16.70 12.89 27.60
C PRO A 10 -15.55 13.90 27.45
N LEU A 11 -14.41 13.66 28.11
CA LEU A 11 -13.20 14.47 27.99
C LEU A 11 -12.53 14.36 26.61
N HIS A 12 -12.55 13.18 25.99
CA HIS A 12 -11.99 12.99 24.65
C HIS A 12 -12.88 13.63 23.58
N THR A 13 -14.21 13.52 23.70
CA THR A 13 -15.15 14.18 22.79
C THR A 13 -15.07 15.70 22.91
N LEU A 14 -14.91 16.22 24.14
CA LEU A 14 -14.62 17.64 24.33
C LEU A 14 -13.25 18.03 23.73
N ALA A 15 -12.22 17.19 23.88
CA ALA A 15 -10.89 17.46 23.34
C ALA A 15 -10.84 17.45 21.80
N THR A 16 -11.57 16.56 21.13
CA THR A 16 -11.69 16.54 19.65
C THR A 16 -12.46 17.75 19.13
N MET A 17 -13.50 18.19 19.85
CA MET A 17 -14.23 19.44 19.54
C MET A 17 -13.35 20.69 19.72
N LEU A 18 -12.52 20.71 20.76
CA LEU A 18 -11.64 21.85 21.05
C LEU A 18 -10.32 21.80 20.26
N THR A 19 -9.98 20.66 19.65
CA THR A 19 -8.76 20.44 18.85
C THR A 19 -9.12 19.86 17.47
N PRO A 20 -9.46 20.71 16.48
CA PRO A 20 -9.90 20.26 15.16
C PRO A 20 -8.93 19.31 14.45
N GLN A 21 -7.62 19.46 14.69
CA GLN A 21 -6.58 18.58 14.16
C GLN A 21 -6.73 17.14 14.65
N LEU A 22 -7.04 16.96 15.94
CA LEU A 22 -7.28 15.64 16.52
C LEU A 22 -8.57 15.02 15.96
N GLY A 23 -9.61 15.83 15.76
CA GLY A 23 -10.82 15.40 15.05
C GLY A 23 -10.51 14.82 13.66
N ARG A 24 -9.68 15.52 12.87
CA ARG A 24 -9.25 15.03 11.55
C ARG A 24 -8.42 13.75 11.62
N VAL A 25 -7.55 13.59 12.62
CA VAL A 25 -6.80 12.35 12.84
C VAL A 25 -7.77 11.17 13.01
N MET A 26 -8.78 11.30 13.87
CA MET A 26 -9.75 10.24 14.13
C MET A 26 -10.63 9.93 12.92
N GLU A 27 -11.15 10.97 12.25
CA GLU A 27 -11.99 10.82 11.05
C GLU A 27 -11.24 10.08 9.92
N ARG A 28 -10.00 10.49 9.65
CA ARG A 28 -9.17 9.89 8.60
C ARG A 28 -8.78 8.45 8.95
N ALA A 29 -8.49 8.16 10.21
CA ALA A 29 -8.22 6.80 10.66
C ALA A 29 -9.43 5.88 10.47
N GLN A 30 -10.62 6.35 10.84
CA GLN A 30 -11.88 5.62 10.62
C GLN A 30 -12.14 5.37 9.14
N ARG A 31 -11.90 6.36 8.26
CA ARG A 31 -11.96 6.18 6.81
C ARG A 31 -11.02 5.06 6.35
N GLY A 32 -9.79 5.02 6.87
CA GLY A 32 -8.80 3.98 6.57
C GLY A 32 -9.30 2.59 6.96
N ARG A 33 -9.89 2.45 8.15
CA ARG A 33 -10.46 1.18 8.62
C ARG A 33 -11.58 0.65 7.73
N THR A 34 -12.35 1.50 7.04
CA THR A 34 -13.40 1.00 6.12
C THR A 34 -12.85 0.16 4.96
N LEU A 35 -11.53 0.18 4.71
CA LEU A 35 -10.88 -0.65 3.69
C LEU A 35 -10.59 -2.08 4.19
N GLU A 36 -10.70 -2.35 5.49
CA GLU A 36 -10.35 -3.62 6.14
C GLU A 36 -11.07 -4.81 5.50
N GLU A 37 -12.35 -4.66 5.13
CA GLU A 37 -13.12 -5.71 4.47
C GLU A 37 -12.48 -6.16 3.15
N TRP A 38 -11.96 -5.23 2.36
CA TRP A 38 -11.22 -5.54 1.14
C TRP A 38 -9.92 -6.29 1.45
N GLY A 39 -9.15 -5.81 2.44
CA GLY A 39 -7.88 -6.42 2.84
C GLY A 39 -8.01 -7.83 3.40
N LEU A 40 -9.16 -8.17 3.99
CA LEU A 40 -9.49 -9.50 4.49
C LEU A 40 -10.07 -10.44 3.43
N ASN A 41 -10.53 -9.91 2.30
CA ASN A 41 -11.12 -10.67 1.20
C ASN A 41 -10.39 -10.42 -0.13
N PRO A 42 -9.06 -10.63 -0.20
CA PRO A 42 -8.32 -10.46 -1.43
C PRO A 42 -8.83 -11.46 -2.48
N HIS A 43 -8.93 -11.01 -3.73
CA HIS A 43 -9.33 -11.87 -4.84
C HIS A 43 -8.40 -11.67 -6.02
N ARG A 44 -8.24 -12.72 -6.84
CA ARG A 44 -7.56 -12.63 -8.12
C ARG A 44 -8.41 -11.85 -9.13
N ALA A 45 -7.77 -11.47 -10.24
CA ALA A 45 -8.46 -10.85 -11.36
C ALA A 45 -9.53 -11.79 -11.94
N ASP A 46 -10.70 -11.23 -12.23
CA ASP A 46 -11.76 -11.90 -12.97
C ASP A 46 -11.28 -12.21 -14.41
N PRO A 47 -11.79 -13.28 -15.03
CA PRO A 47 -11.48 -13.58 -16.44
C PRO A 47 -11.77 -12.40 -17.36
N ASP A 48 -11.00 -12.29 -18.44
CA ASP A 48 -11.14 -11.29 -19.51
C ASP A 48 -11.01 -9.83 -19.05
N THR A 49 -10.43 -9.60 -17.87
CA THR A 49 -10.03 -8.28 -17.38
C THR A 49 -8.60 -7.94 -17.80
N PRO A 50 -8.22 -6.65 -17.92
CA PRO A 50 -6.85 -6.25 -18.26
C PRO A 50 -5.78 -6.90 -17.38
N MET A 51 -6.04 -7.04 -16.08
CA MET A 51 -5.11 -7.67 -15.14
C MET A 51 -5.04 -9.20 -15.33
N SER A 52 -6.15 -9.87 -15.68
CA SER A 52 -6.09 -11.29 -16.02
C SER A 52 -5.28 -11.54 -17.30
N LEU A 53 -5.36 -10.63 -18.28
CA LEU A 53 -4.50 -10.66 -19.45
C LEU A 53 -3.04 -10.43 -19.04
N ASP A 54 -2.73 -9.53 -18.11
CA ASP A 54 -1.36 -9.37 -17.59
C ASP A 54 -0.77 -10.67 -17.02
N ASP A 55 -1.59 -11.60 -16.53
CA ASP A 55 -1.15 -12.90 -16.01
C ASP A 55 -1.19 -14.06 -17.01
N ALA A 56 -1.77 -13.86 -18.20
CA ALA A 56 -1.83 -14.87 -19.27
C ALA A 56 -0.45 -15.20 -19.89
N ASP A 57 -0.39 -16.06 -20.93
CA ASP A 57 0.84 -16.45 -21.64
C ASP A 57 1.94 -17.05 -20.75
N ASP A 58 1.49 -17.86 -19.79
CA ASP A 58 2.30 -18.45 -18.72
C ASP A 58 3.05 -17.41 -17.86
N TYR A 59 2.60 -16.16 -17.81
CA TYR A 59 3.28 -15.10 -17.07
C TYR A 59 3.16 -15.30 -15.56
N GLU A 60 1.98 -15.76 -15.10
CA GLU A 60 1.74 -16.09 -13.68
C GLU A 60 2.74 -17.13 -13.15
N GLN A 61 3.19 -18.09 -13.96
CA GLN A 61 4.17 -19.11 -13.55
C GLN A 61 5.62 -18.61 -13.65
N LYS A 62 5.87 -17.51 -14.37
CA LYS A 62 7.22 -16.96 -14.58
C LYS A 62 7.66 -16.02 -13.46
N ILE A 63 6.72 -15.42 -12.73
CA ILE A 63 7.01 -14.56 -11.59
C ILE A 63 6.22 -15.04 -10.36
N PRO A 64 6.79 -14.96 -9.15
CA PRO A 64 6.08 -15.33 -7.92
C PRO A 64 4.68 -14.70 -7.85
N GLU A 65 3.63 -15.53 -7.84
CA GLU A 65 2.22 -15.13 -7.72
C GLU A 65 1.68 -14.24 -8.85
N GLY A 66 2.35 -14.13 -9.99
CA GLY A 66 1.93 -13.28 -11.11
C GLY A 66 1.95 -11.77 -10.82
N LEU A 67 1.52 -10.97 -11.80
CA LEU A 67 1.32 -9.54 -11.65
C LEU A 67 0.26 -9.26 -10.60
N THR A 68 -0.87 -9.98 -10.64
CA THR A 68 -1.95 -9.82 -9.65
C THR A 68 -1.40 -9.97 -8.23
N GLY A 69 -0.63 -11.02 -7.95
CA GLY A 69 -0.08 -11.26 -6.61
C GLY A 69 0.99 -10.25 -6.21
N THR A 70 1.81 -9.82 -7.18
CA THR A 70 2.85 -8.79 -6.98
C THR A 70 2.26 -7.48 -6.46
N VAL A 71 1.06 -7.09 -6.91
CA VAL A 71 0.42 -5.83 -6.49
C VAL A 71 -0.57 -6.01 -5.34
N LEU A 72 -1.22 -7.16 -5.24
CA LEU A 72 -2.25 -7.44 -4.24
C LEU A 72 -1.68 -7.39 -2.81
N TYR A 73 -0.55 -8.06 -2.56
CA TYR A 73 0.03 -8.11 -1.21
C TYR A 73 0.48 -6.74 -0.68
N PRO A 74 1.16 -5.87 -1.46
CA PRO A 74 1.40 -4.48 -1.05
C PRO A 74 0.11 -3.71 -0.69
N ILE A 75 -0.97 -3.83 -1.47
CA ILE A 75 -2.22 -3.12 -1.16
C ILE A 75 -2.81 -3.64 0.15
N MET A 76 -2.81 -4.97 0.36
CA MET A 76 -3.25 -5.57 1.63
C MET A 76 -2.46 -5.03 2.83
N ASN A 77 -1.13 -4.95 2.72
CA ASN A 77 -0.29 -4.39 3.79
C ASN A 77 -0.57 -2.90 4.05
N ALA A 78 -0.91 -2.14 3.01
CA ALA A 78 -1.28 -0.74 3.16
C ALA A 78 -2.65 -0.56 3.84
N VAL A 79 -3.62 -1.41 3.48
CA VAL A 79 -4.93 -1.47 4.13
C VAL A 79 -4.80 -1.87 5.60
N ASP A 80 -4.04 -2.92 5.91
CA ASP A 80 -3.79 -3.35 7.28
C ASP A 80 -3.12 -2.24 8.11
N SER A 81 -2.13 -1.55 7.54
CA SER A 81 -1.47 -0.43 8.20
C SER A 81 -2.45 0.71 8.56
N LEU A 82 -3.41 1.03 7.67
CA LEU A 82 -4.44 2.03 7.94
C LEU A 82 -5.48 1.55 8.98
N ALA A 83 -5.90 0.28 8.91
CA ALA A 83 -6.81 -0.30 9.89
C ALA A 83 -6.17 -0.33 11.29
N ALA A 84 -4.88 -0.68 11.39
CA ALA A 84 -4.11 -0.68 12.62
C ALA A 84 -3.98 0.71 13.24
N ILE A 85 -3.93 1.78 12.43
CA ILE A 85 -3.94 3.17 12.93
C ILE A 85 -5.24 3.46 13.70
N ASP A 86 -6.41 3.05 13.18
CA ASP A 86 -7.69 3.23 13.89
C ASP A 86 -7.71 2.50 15.24
N ILE A 87 -7.26 1.24 15.27
CA ILE A 87 -7.17 0.44 16.51
C ILE A 87 -6.26 1.13 17.53
N LEU A 88 -5.10 1.61 17.09
CA LEU A 88 -4.12 2.28 17.95
C LEU A 88 -4.68 3.58 18.54
N LEU A 89 -5.34 4.38 17.71
CA LEU A 89 -5.96 5.64 18.13
C LEU A 89 -7.15 5.40 19.05
N ALA A 90 -8.03 4.45 18.73
CA ALA A 90 -9.16 4.05 19.57
C ALA A 90 -8.72 3.54 20.95
N ASN A 91 -7.58 2.86 21.03
CA ASN A 91 -6.97 2.46 22.31
C ASN A 91 -6.31 3.62 23.05
N ALA A 92 -5.70 4.58 22.34
CA ALA A 92 -5.14 5.80 22.94
C ALA A 92 -6.23 6.61 23.66
N VAL A 93 -7.43 6.71 23.06
CA VAL A 93 -8.61 7.35 23.69
C VAL A 93 -8.91 6.78 25.08
N LYS A 94 -8.78 5.46 25.25
CA LYS A 94 -9.20 4.74 26.48
C LYS A 94 -8.12 4.71 27.57
N SER A 95 -6.84 4.75 27.19
CA SER A 95 -5.74 4.39 28.10
C SER A 95 -5.00 5.60 28.67
N LYS A 96 -4.80 6.67 27.89
CA LYS A 96 -4.30 8.00 28.32
C LYS A 96 -4.70 9.04 27.25
N PRO A 97 -5.48 10.09 27.56
CA PRO A 97 -6.09 10.97 26.55
C PRO A 97 -5.13 11.79 25.66
N PHE A 98 -3.81 11.63 25.78
CA PHE A 98 -2.81 12.35 24.99
C PHE A 98 -1.60 11.52 24.53
N ASN A 99 -1.63 10.19 24.69
CA ASN A 99 -0.59 9.31 24.13
C ASN A 99 -1.08 8.68 22.83
N HIS A 100 -1.05 9.44 21.74
CA HIS A 100 -1.57 9.00 20.43
C HIS A 100 -0.55 8.20 19.61
N HIS A 101 0.52 7.70 20.25
CA HIS A 101 1.51 6.84 19.62
C HIS A 101 2.03 7.39 18.29
N THR A 102 2.33 8.69 18.23
CA THR A 102 2.60 9.40 16.97
C THR A 102 3.69 8.75 16.12
N ALA A 103 4.80 8.31 16.73
CA ALA A 103 5.86 7.63 15.98
C ALA A 103 5.38 6.33 15.32
N SER A 104 4.51 5.57 16.00
CA SER A 104 3.89 4.35 15.47
C SER A 104 2.91 4.69 14.35
N VAL A 105 2.02 5.68 14.53
CA VAL A 105 1.07 6.12 13.49
C VAL A 105 1.82 6.59 12.24
N LEU A 106 2.85 7.41 12.38
CA LEU A 106 3.62 7.91 11.23
C LEU A 106 4.43 6.80 10.55
N SER A 107 4.90 5.80 11.30
CA SER A 107 5.55 4.62 10.72
C SER A 107 4.55 3.75 9.94
N LEU A 108 3.33 3.56 10.45
CA LEU A 108 2.26 2.86 9.72
C LEU A 108 1.82 3.64 8.46
N CYS A 109 1.76 4.98 8.53
CA CYS A 109 1.53 5.81 7.34
C CYS A 109 2.64 5.62 6.30
N ARG A 110 3.92 5.54 6.73
CA ARG A 110 5.03 5.23 5.82
C ARG A 110 4.83 3.91 5.11
N THR A 111 4.52 2.85 5.85
CA THR A 111 4.27 1.52 5.30
C THR A 111 3.15 1.57 4.27
N ALA A 112 2.02 2.21 4.61
CA ALA A 112 0.89 2.35 3.69
C ALA A 112 1.27 3.12 2.41
N ILE A 113 2.02 4.21 2.53
CA ILE A 113 2.51 4.99 1.38
C ILE A 113 3.46 4.15 0.50
N GLU A 114 4.44 3.48 1.09
CA GLU A 114 5.45 2.70 0.37
C GLU A 114 4.82 1.53 -0.39
N CYS A 115 3.97 0.76 0.29
CA CYS A 115 3.32 -0.41 -0.30
C CYS A 115 2.32 0.00 -1.39
N SER A 116 1.51 1.04 -1.16
CA SER A 116 0.58 1.55 -2.17
C SER A 116 1.30 2.16 -3.36
N ALA A 117 2.38 2.91 -3.14
CA ALA A 117 3.17 3.50 -4.23
C ALA A 117 3.78 2.43 -5.14
N GLN A 118 4.22 1.29 -4.59
CA GLN A 118 4.66 0.14 -5.39
C GLN A 118 3.54 -0.37 -6.31
N ALA A 119 2.36 -0.62 -5.74
CA ALA A 119 1.22 -1.13 -6.49
C ALA A 119 0.77 -0.15 -7.58
N VAL A 120 0.60 1.14 -7.25
CA VAL A 120 0.29 2.21 -8.20
C VAL A 120 1.35 2.27 -9.30
N TRP A 121 2.64 2.19 -8.96
CA TRP A 121 3.71 2.26 -9.95
C TRP A 121 3.65 1.09 -10.94
N VAL A 122 3.32 -0.12 -10.50
CA VAL A 122 3.14 -1.27 -11.40
C VAL A 122 1.92 -1.08 -12.29
N MET A 123 0.79 -0.66 -11.72
CA MET A 123 -0.52 -0.67 -12.40
C MET A 123 -0.80 0.56 -13.25
N CYS A 124 -0.15 1.70 -12.98
CA CYS A 124 -0.47 2.96 -13.64
C CYS A 124 -0.19 3.02 -15.16
N PRO A 125 0.80 2.30 -15.75
CA PRO A 125 0.97 2.28 -17.19
C PRO A 125 -0.19 1.60 -17.89
N PRO A 126 -0.69 2.17 -18.99
CA PRO A 126 -1.75 1.55 -19.75
C PRO A 126 -1.24 0.37 -20.60
N GLU A 127 0.07 0.30 -20.91
CA GLU A 127 0.66 -0.80 -21.68
C GLU A 127 0.98 -2.04 -20.81
N ARG A 128 0.40 -3.19 -21.20
CA ARG A 128 0.64 -4.51 -20.57
C ARG A 128 2.11 -4.90 -20.44
N SER A 129 2.91 -4.65 -21.47
CA SER A 129 4.35 -4.97 -21.45
C SER A 129 5.12 -4.20 -20.38
N VAL A 130 4.73 -2.94 -20.15
CA VAL A 130 5.34 -2.08 -19.12
C VAL A 130 4.91 -2.56 -17.73
N ARG A 131 3.62 -2.82 -17.52
CA ARG A 131 3.12 -3.37 -16.25
C ARG A 131 3.81 -4.68 -15.87
N ARG A 132 3.95 -5.61 -16.83
CA ARG A 132 4.72 -6.86 -16.66
C ARG A 132 6.17 -6.58 -16.28
N ALA A 133 6.89 -5.74 -17.02
CA ALA A 133 8.28 -5.45 -16.72
C ALA A 133 8.49 -4.84 -15.31
N ARG A 134 7.55 -4.01 -14.84
CA ARG A 134 7.55 -3.45 -13.49
C ARG A 134 7.27 -4.52 -12.43
N ALA A 135 6.29 -5.39 -12.67
CA ALA A 135 5.96 -6.50 -11.78
C ALA A 135 7.15 -7.47 -11.64
N ALA A 136 7.78 -7.88 -12.73
CA ALA A 136 8.99 -8.73 -12.70
C ALA A 136 10.12 -8.07 -11.89
N GLY A 137 10.34 -6.77 -12.07
CA GLY A 137 11.34 -6.02 -11.30
C GLY A 137 11.10 -6.03 -9.78
N LEU A 138 9.84 -5.90 -9.34
CA LEU A 138 9.48 -6.01 -7.92
C LEU A 138 9.55 -7.43 -7.40
N ALA A 139 9.02 -8.40 -8.15
CA ALA A 139 9.03 -9.81 -7.79
C ALA A 139 10.48 -10.32 -7.57
N LYS A 140 11.41 -9.86 -8.41
CA LYS A 140 12.85 -10.16 -8.22
C LYS A 140 13.41 -9.63 -6.92
N ILE A 141 13.07 -8.41 -6.51
CA ILE A 141 13.51 -7.86 -5.22
C ILE A 141 12.97 -8.74 -4.08
N GLY A 142 11.70 -9.16 -4.16
CA GLY A 142 11.10 -10.08 -3.18
C GLY A 142 11.83 -11.42 -3.09
N ALA A 143 12.08 -12.06 -4.24
CA ALA A 143 12.81 -13.32 -4.32
C ALA A 143 14.25 -13.21 -3.80
N GLU A 144 14.95 -12.12 -4.10
CA GLU A 144 16.29 -11.82 -3.58
C GLU A 144 16.29 -11.75 -2.04
N HIS A 145 15.37 -10.98 -1.45
CA HIS A 145 15.27 -10.87 0.02
C HIS A 145 14.90 -12.20 0.69
N ALA A 146 13.98 -12.97 0.09
CA ALA A 146 13.60 -14.28 0.61
C ALA A 146 14.77 -15.27 0.57
N ARG A 147 15.52 -15.31 -0.54
CA ARG A 147 16.76 -16.10 -0.66
C ARG A 147 17.80 -15.67 0.38
N GLU A 148 18.01 -14.37 0.55
CA GLU A 148 18.97 -13.83 1.51
C GLU A 148 18.63 -14.21 2.95
N PHE A 149 17.35 -14.15 3.34
CA PHE A 149 16.90 -14.62 4.65
C PHE A 149 17.31 -16.08 4.89
N HIS A 150 17.04 -16.98 3.94
CA HIS A 150 17.43 -18.39 4.06
C HIS A 150 18.95 -18.57 4.07
N THR A 151 19.66 -17.79 3.27
CA THR A 151 21.13 -17.81 3.22
C THR A 151 21.74 -17.46 4.57
N GLU A 152 21.29 -16.37 5.19
CA GLU A 152 21.81 -15.93 6.49
C GLU A 152 21.38 -16.87 7.62
N LEU A 153 20.18 -17.45 7.55
CA LEU A 153 19.72 -18.45 8.52
C LEU A 153 20.60 -19.71 8.49
N LEU A 154 20.93 -20.22 7.31
CA LEU A 154 21.79 -21.39 7.12
C LEU A 154 23.23 -21.09 7.60
N LYS A 155 23.80 -19.94 7.21
CA LYS A 155 25.13 -19.52 7.68
C LYS A 155 25.21 -19.39 9.19
N ALA A 156 24.20 -18.80 9.82
CA ALA A 156 24.16 -18.66 11.28
C ALA A 156 24.13 -20.02 11.99
N HIS A 157 23.47 -21.01 11.38
CA HIS A 157 23.49 -22.39 11.84
C HIS A 157 24.85 -23.06 11.68
N ASP A 158 25.40 -23.04 10.47
CA ASP A 158 26.65 -23.73 10.13
C ASP A 158 27.85 -23.17 10.90
N ASN A 159 27.82 -21.86 11.22
CA ASN A 159 28.85 -21.19 12.02
C ASN A 159 28.62 -21.32 13.54
N GLY A 160 27.57 -22.00 13.98
CA GLY A 160 27.27 -22.19 15.40
C GLY A 160 26.77 -20.93 16.13
N HIS A 161 26.38 -19.88 15.41
CA HIS A 161 25.80 -18.67 15.99
C HIS A 161 24.33 -18.84 16.40
N ARG A 162 23.62 -19.79 15.77
CA ARG A 162 22.23 -20.11 16.06
C ARG A 162 21.91 -21.56 15.72
N THR A 163 21.50 -22.38 16.68
CA THR A 163 20.97 -23.71 16.38
C THR A 163 19.53 -23.62 15.89
N ILE A 164 19.19 -24.33 14.82
CA ILE A 164 17.83 -24.49 14.29
C ILE A 164 17.53 -25.99 14.14
N PRO A 165 16.26 -26.42 14.20
CA PRO A 165 15.90 -27.82 13.97
C PRO A 165 16.29 -28.30 12.57
N ASP A 166 16.68 -29.58 12.44
CA ASP A 166 17.07 -30.20 11.16
C ASP A 166 15.99 -30.03 10.08
N GLU A 167 14.71 -30.09 10.47
CA GLU A 167 13.59 -29.85 9.55
C GLU A 167 13.62 -28.41 9.00
N THR A 168 13.79 -27.41 9.85
CA THR A 168 13.89 -26.00 9.44
C THR A 168 15.13 -25.76 8.58
N TYR A 169 16.24 -26.43 8.89
CA TYR A 169 17.46 -26.37 8.09
C TYR A 169 17.21 -26.94 6.67
N GLY A 170 16.67 -28.15 6.57
CA GLY A 170 16.33 -28.77 5.28
C GLY A 170 15.32 -27.97 4.47
N GLN A 171 14.29 -27.43 5.11
CA GLN A 171 13.32 -26.54 4.46
C GLN A 171 13.98 -25.26 3.94
N SER A 172 14.91 -24.67 4.70
CA SER A 172 15.62 -23.47 4.28
C SER A 172 16.56 -23.73 3.10
N GLN A 173 17.23 -24.88 3.06
CA GLN A 173 18.02 -25.29 1.90
C GLN A 173 17.16 -25.46 0.65
N HIS A 174 15.97 -26.07 0.79
CA HIS A 174 15.04 -26.23 -0.31
C HIS A 174 14.53 -24.87 -0.82
N ARG A 175 14.09 -23.99 0.08
CA ARG A 175 13.58 -22.65 -0.27
C ARG A 175 14.66 -21.76 -0.88
N GLN A 176 15.90 -21.81 -0.38
CA GLN A 176 17.02 -21.08 -0.99
C GLN A 176 17.21 -21.48 -2.46
N LYS A 177 17.28 -22.79 -2.76
CA LYS A 177 17.41 -23.31 -4.14
C LYS A 177 16.20 -22.97 -5.00
N PHE A 178 15.00 -22.99 -4.42
CA PHE A 178 13.78 -22.60 -5.10
C PHE A 178 13.85 -21.13 -5.55
N HIS A 179 14.22 -20.22 -4.65
CA HIS A 179 14.37 -18.79 -4.98
C HIS A 179 15.52 -18.52 -5.97
N ASP A 180 16.60 -19.31 -5.96
CA ASP A 180 17.63 -19.23 -7.01
C ASP A 180 17.04 -19.54 -8.39
N GLY A 181 16.14 -20.53 -8.48
CA GLY A 181 15.39 -20.85 -9.70
C GLY A 181 14.47 -19.72 -10.14
N GLU A 182 13.71 -19.13 -9.22
CA GLU A 182 12.84 -17.98 -9.51
C GLU A 182 13.64 -16.78 -10.05
N ILE A 183 14.77 -16.45 -9.39
CA ILE A 183 15.65 -15.36 -9.82
C ILE A 183 16.21 -15.63 -11.22
N ALA A 184 16.60 -16.87 -11.52
CA ALA A 184 17.10 -17.25 -12.85
C ALA A 184 16.02 -17.10 -13.93
N VAL A 185 14.76 -17.43 -13.64
CA VAL A 185 13.64 -17.18 -14.58
C VAL A 185 13.45 -15.68 -14.77
N LEU A 186 13.39 -14.92 -13.67
CA LEU A 186 13.22 -13.46 -13.69
C LEU A 186 14.31 -12.75 -14.47
N ASP A 187 15.58 -13.18 -14.36
CA ASP A 187 16.72 -12.64 -15.10
C ASP A 187 16.56 -12.68 -16.62
N ASN A 188 15.69 -13.56 -17.14
CA ASN A 188 15.40 -13.67 -18.57
C ASN A 188 14.16 -12.87 -19.00
N LEU A 189 13.48 -12.18 -18.08
CA LEU A 189 12.34 -11.31 -18.38
C LEU A 189 12.78 -9.85 -18.52
N ALA A 190 11.98 -9.07 -19.27
CA ALA A 190 12.09 -7.62 -19.23
C ALA A 190 11.80 -7.12 -17.81
N GLN A 191 12.62 -6.20 -17.30
CA GLN A 191 12.51 -5.69 -15.94
C GLN A 191 12.73 -4.17 -15.89
N GLU A 192 11.90 -3.49 -15.09
CA GLU A 192 12.17 -2.13 -14.66
C GLU A 192 12.67 -2.09 -13.21
N LYS A 193 13.65 -1.21 -12.91
CA LYS A 193 14.25 -1.11 -11.58
C LYS A 193 13.28 -0.46 -10.58
N ALA A 194 12.96 -1.18 -9.50
CA ALA A 194 12.07 -0.73 -8.43
C ALA A 194 12.76 -0.53 -7.06
N ARG A 195 14.11 -0.48 -7.00
CA ARG A 195 14.87 -0.50 -5.72
C ARG A 195 14.77 0.77 -4.86
N GLN A 196 14.23 1.87 -5.36
CA GLN A 196 14.22 3.15 -4.65
C GLN A 196 12.79 3.59 -4.34
N TYR A 197 12.36 3.38 -3.09
CA TYR A 197 11.03 3.78 -2.61
C TYR A 197 10.73 5.25 -2.86
N SER A 198 11.69 6.15 -2.67
CA SER A 198 11.50 7.57 -2.95
C SER A 198 11.14 7.86 -4.41
N GLU A 199 11.68 7.08 -5.35
CA GLU A 199 11.35 7.20 -6.76
C GLU A 199 9.99 6.59 -7.09
N LEU A 200 9.64 5.46 -6.48
CA LEU A 200 8.30 4.87 -6.61
C LEU A 200 7.23 5.83 -6.12
N ILE A 201 7.43 6.41 -4.92
CA ILE A 201 6.55 7.42 -4.35
C ILE A 201 6.42 8.60 -5.29
N ARG A 202 7.54 9.17 -5.76
CA ARG A 202 7.52 10.31 -6.69
C ARG A 202 6.75 9.99 -7.98
N LYS A 203 7.04 8.86 -8.62
CA LYS A 203 6.39 8.45 -9.89
C LYS A 203 4.90 8.23 -9.70
N SER A 204 4.51 7.53 -8.63
CA SER A 204 3.11 7.26 -8.31
C SER A 204 2.36 8.52 -7.89
N ALA A 205 3.01 9.44 -7.15
CA ALA A 205 2.40 10.72 -6.78
C ALA A 205 2.12 11.57 -8.01
N ASN A 206 3.08 11.64 -8.94
CA ASN A 206 2.92 12.37 -10.20
C ASN A 206 1.73 11.80 -10.99
N TRP A 207 1.65 10.47 -11.13
CA TRP A 207 0.52 9.85 -11.83
C TRP A 207 -0.83 10.13 -11.15
N ILE A 208 -0.91 10.07 -9.82
CA ILE A 208 -2.13 10.43 -9.06
C ILE A 208 -2.44 11.93 -9.23
N GLY A 209 -1.43 12.79 -9.29
CA GLY A 209 -1.61 14.22 -9.55
C GLY A 209 -2.15 14.52 -10.95
N ASP A 210 -1.70 13.75 -11.95
CA ASP A 210 -2.16 13.85 -13.34
C ASP A 210 -3.53 13.16 -13.55
N ASN A 211 -3.88 12.21 -12.68
CA ASN A 211 -5.13 11.44 -12.71
C ASN A 211 -5.81 11.49 -11.33
N PRO A 212 -6.31 12.66 -10.89
CA PRO A 212 -6.79 12.83 -9.53
C PRO A 212 -8.00 11.93 -9.23
N PRO A 213 -7.98 11.13 -8.14
CA PRO A 213 -9.10 10.28 -7.76
C PRO A 213 -10.31 11.10 -7.32
N THR A 214 -11.42 11.00 -8.05
CA THR A 214 -12.67 11.73 -7.76
C THR A 214 -13.20 11.49 -6.34
N HIS A 215 -13.09 10.26 -5.81
CA HIS A 215 -13.54 9.93 -4.45
C HIS A 215 -12.76 10.63 -3.32
N ALA A 216 -11.58 11.18 -3.61
CA ALA A 216 -10.70 11.83 -2.62
C ALA A 216 -10.58 13.33 -2.86
N HIS A 217 -11.52 13.94 -3.60
CA HIS A 217 -11.54 15.39 -3.84
C HIS A 217 -11.49 16.20 -2.53
N ASP A 218 -12.16 15.72 -1.48
CA ASP A 218 -12.17 16.34 -0.15
C ASP A 218 -10.78 16.39 0.51
N LEU A 219 -9.93 15.39 0.25
CA LEU A 219 -8.56 15.32 0.77
C LEU A 219 -7.55 16.08 -0.10
N LEU A 220 -7.90 16.37 -1.36
CA LEU A 220 -6.99 16.95 -2.35
C LEU A 220 -7.32 18.40 -2.74
N GLN A 221 -8.43 18.96 -2.25
CA GLN A 221 -8.86 20.30 -2.63
C GLN A 221 -7.79 21.36 -2.32
N GLY A 222 -7.31 22.04 -3.37
CA GLY A 222 -6.27 23.08 -3.25
C GLY A 222 -4.87 22.55 -2.94
N ILE A 223 -4.65 21.23 -3.00
CA ILE A 223 -3.39 20.57 -2.67
C ILE A 223 -2.73 20.04 -3.94
N HIS A 224 -1.45 20.39 -4.14
CA HIS A 224 -0.62 19.75 -5.15
C HIS A 224 -0.07 18.42 -4.60
N PHE A 225 -0.78 17.32 -4.87
CA PHE A 225 -0.49 16.00 -4.28
C PHE A 225 0.97 15.55 -4.42
N PRO A 226 1.67 15.70 -5.56
CA PRO A 226 3.08 15.31 -5.67
C PRO A 226 4.00 16.01 -4.67
N THR A 227 3.73 17.28 -4.34
CA THR A 227 4.50 18.01 -3.33
C THR A 227 4.20 17.48 -1.94
N LEU A 228 2.92 17.31 -1.60
CA LEU A 228 2.49 16.80 -0.30
C LEU A 228 3.05 15.40 -0.05
N ALA A 229 2.90 14.48 -1.00
CA ALA A 229 3.42 13.12 -0.92
C ALA A 229 4.92 13.07 -0.60
N LYS A 230 5.71 13.94 -1.24
CA LYS A 230 7.16 14.02 -0.98
C LYS A 230 7.47 14.57 0.41
N GLN A 231 6.71 15.55 0.89
CA GLN A 231 6.87 16.13 2.23
C GLN A 231 6.51 15.10 3.30
N GLU A 232 5.32 14.52 3.21
CA GLU A 232 4.83 13.56 4.20
C GLU A 232 5.67 12.29 4.23
N TYR A 233 6.14 11.80 3.07
CA TYR A 233 7.06 10.66 3.07
C TYR A 233 8.35 10.95 3.85
N ARG A 234 8.90 12.17 3.76
CA ARG A 234 10.09 12.56 4.54
C ARG A 234 9.79 12.66 6.03
N VAL A 235 8.64 13.22 6.39
CA VAL A 235 8.18 13.28 7.78
C VAL A 235 8.05 11.87 8.34
N CYS A 236 7.27 11.00 7.70
CA CYS A 236 7.06 9.63 8.16
C CYS A 236 8.37 8.83 8.24
N SER A 237 9.24 8.94 7.22
CA SER A 237 10.58 8.33 7.20
C SER A 237 11.45 8.77 8.38
N SER A 238 11.32 10.02 8.80
CA SER A 238 12.09 10.55 9.92
C SER A 238 11.69 9.92 11.25
N PHE A 239 10.40 9.65 11.47
CA PHE A 239 9.96 8.92 12.65
C PHE A 239 10.36 7.45 12.62
N THR A 240 10.31 6.81 11.44
CA THR A 240 10.75 5.42 11.29
C THR A 240 12.24 5.24 11.57
N HIS A 241 13.08 6.21 11.18
CA HIS A 241 14.53 6.15 11.40
C HIS A 241 15.03 6.88 12.65
N GLY A 242 14.13 7.49 13.44
CA GLY A 242 14.49 8.20 14.67
C GLY A 242 15.21 9.53 14.46
N HIS A 243 14.96 10.21 13.35
CA HIS A 243 15.49 11.57 13.11
C HIS A 243 14.66 12.61 13.86
N SER A 244 15.33 13.57 14.52
CA SER A 244 14.68 14.56 15.38
C SER A 244 14.18 15.82 14.65
N TRP A 245 14.63 16.09 13.42
CA TRP A 245 14.30 17.34 12.72
C TRP A 245 12.80 17.61 12.54
N PRO A 246 11.88 16.62 12.45
CA PRO A 246 10.45 16.94 12.39
C PRO A 246 9.93 17.65 13.64
N ILE A 247 10.62 17.55 14.77
CA ILE A 247 10.29 18.27 16.00
C ILE A 247 10.42 19.79 15.79
N ASP A 248 11.33 20.22 14.91
CA ASP A 248 11.52 21.64 14.58
C ASP A 248 10.31 22.23 13.82
N LEU A 249 9.43 21.39 13.26
CA LEU A 249 8.19 21.80 12.61
C LEU A 249 7.07 22.10 13.61
N LEU A 250 7.22 21.66 14.85
CA LEU A 250 6.23 21.85 15.91
C LEU A 250 6.49 23.24 16.48
N GLY A 251 5.62 24.20 16.22
CA GLY A 251 5.72 25.58 16.71
C GLY A 251 5.50 25.71 18.22
N GLY A 252 5.91 24.72 19.00
CA GLY A 252 5.74 24.61 20.45
C GLY A 252 4.34 24.18 20.90
N ARG A 253 3.42 23.82 19.99
CA ARG A 253 2.04 23.43 20.32
C ARG A 253 1.80 21.95 20.07
N SER A 254 1.12 21.28 21.00
CA SER A 254 0.69 19.88 20.84
C SER A 254 -0.24 19.68 19.64
N THR A 255 -0.97 20.71 19.23
CA THR A 255 -1.84 20.71 18.04
C THR A 255 -1.09 20.49 16.73
N ASP A 256 0.19 20.85 16.69
CA ASP A 256 1.00 20.77 15.47
C ASP A 256 1.38 19.31 15.18
N MET A 257 1.56 18.48 16.23
CA MET A 257 1.71 17.03 16.08
C MET A 257 0.47 16.39 15.47
N PHE A 258 -0.73 16.84 15.89
CA PHE A 258 -1.98 16.32 15.34
C PHE A 258 -2.20 16.75 13.89
N ALA A 259 -1.77 17.97 13.52
CA ALA A 259 -1.79 18.39 12.12
C ALA A 259 -0.90 17.48 11.26
N MET A 260 0.35 17.26 11.70
CA MET A 260 1.29 16.36 11.05
C MET A 260 0.75 14.93 10.91
N MET A 261 0.16 14.37 11.98
CA MET A 261 -0.48 13.05 11.91
C MET A 261 -1.65 13.05 10.93
N ALA A 262 -2.50 14.07 10.97
CA ALA A 262 -3.65 14.13 10.08
C ALA A 262 -3.19 14.13 8.61
N ASP A 263 -2.19 14.93 8.27
CA ASP A 263 -1.72 15.10 6.88
C ASP A 263 -0.99 13.84 6.36
N ALA A 264 -0.24 13.16 7.24
CA ALA A 264 0.32 11.85 6.95
C ALA A 264 -0.75 10.79 6.69
N ILE A 265 -1.80 10.72 7.51
CA ILE A 265 -2.91 9.77 7.32
C ILE A 265 -3.68 10.10 6.03
N ALA A 266 -3.93 11.38 5.74
CA ALA A 266 -4.58 11.79 4.49
C ALA A 266 -3.76 11.37 3.26
N THR A 267 -2.44 11.55 3.30
CA THR A 267 -1.55 11.12 2.22
C THR A 267 -1.57 9.60 2.05
N ALA A 268 -1.50 8.86 3.16
CA ALA A 268 -1.61 7.40 3.14
C ALA A 268 -2.96 6.94 2.58
N LEU A 269 -4.07 7.58 2.96
CA LEU A 269 -5.40 7.31 2.42
C LEU A 269 -5.45 7.50 0.90
N VAL A 270 -5.00 8.65 0.39
CA VAL A 270 -5.02 8.92 -1.06
C VAL A 270 -4.23 7.86 -1.81
N TYR A 271 -3.04 7.49 -1.31
CA TYR A 271 -2.25 6.42 -1.92
C TYR A 271 -2.96 5.06 -1.89
N THR A 272 -3.44 4.62 -0.73
CA THR A 272 -4.05 3.29 -0.56
C THR A 272 -5.37 3.17 -1.31
N GLU A 273 -6.24 4.18 -1.22
CA GLU A 273 -7.51 4.18 -1.95
C GLU A 273 -7.26 4.26 -3.46
N SER A 274 -6.24 4.99 -3.92
CA SER A 274 -5.83 4.98 -5.34
C SER A 274 -5.30 3.62 -5.77
N ALA A 275 -4.45 2.97 -4.97
CA ALA A 275 -3.94 1.64 -5.30
C ALA A 275 -5.08 0.62 -5.43
N LEU A 276 -6.03 0.65 -4.49
CA LEU A 276 -7.23 -0.18 -4.52
C LEU A 276 -8.09 0.14 -5.76
N CYS A 277 -8.37 1.41 -6.03
CA CYS A 277 -9.19 1.79 -7.19
C CYS A 277 -8.57 1.34 -8.51
N LEU A 278 -7.24 1.48 -8.67
CA LEU A 278 -6.52 0.97 -9.84
C LEU A 278 -6.61 -0.55 -9.97
N TYR A 279 -6.48 -1.26 -8.84
CA TYR A 279 -6.61 -2.72 -8.82
C TYR A 279 -7.99 -3.13 -9.31
N GLU A 280 -9.06 -2.63 -8.67
CA GLU A 280 -10.45 -2.98 -9.01
C GLU A 280 -10.86 -2.53 -10.42
N ALA A 281 -10.32 -1.41 -10.91
CA ALA A 281 -10.56 -0.96 -12.28
C ALA A 281 -10.02 -1.96 -13.32
N GLN A 282 -8.93 -2.66 -13.00
CA GLN A 282 -8.23 -3.58 -13.90
C GLN A 282 -8.50 -5.06 -13.62
N SER A 283 -8.98 -5.42 -12.44
CA SER A 283 -9.13 -6.81 -11.98
C SER A 283 -10.57 -7.28 -11.86
N THR A 284 -11.56 -6.38 -11.80
CA THR A 284 -12.96 -6.75 -11.56
C THR A 284 -13.83 -6.46 -12.79
N SER A 285 -14.56 -7.49 -13.24
CA SER A 285 -15.51 -7.34 -14.35
C SER A 285 -16.66 -6.38 -13.97
N PRO A 286 -17.17 -5.56 -14.89
CA PRO A 286 -18.32 -4.68 -14.63
C PRO A 286 -19.56 -5.42 -14.08
N ASP A 287 -19.74 -6.68 -14.48
CA ASP A 287 -20.86 -7.53 -14.06
C ASP A 287 -20.61 -8.25 -12.73
N SER A 288 -19.42 -8.10 -12.14
CA SER A 288 -19.07 -8.73 -10.88
C SER A 288 -19.90 -8.16 -9.73
N HIS A 289 -20.55 -9.04 -8.99
CA HIS A 289 -21.29 -8.70 -7.77
C HIS A 289 -20.38 -8.61 -6.53
N ARG A 290 -19.10 -8.97 -6.66
CA ARG A 290 -18.13 -8.92 -5.57
C ARG A 290 -17.63 -7.49 -5.39
N ARG A 291 -18.01 -6.86 -4.29
CA ARG A 291 -17.54 -5.52 -3.89
C ARG A 291 -17.23 -5.52 -2.40
N PHE A 292 -15.96 -5.68 -2.07
CA PHE A 292 -15.47 -5.61 -0.68
C PHE A 292 -14.89 -4.23 -0.32
N TYR A 293 -14.95 -3.29 -1.25
CA TYR A 293 -14.49 -1.93 -1.05
C TYR A 293 -15.66 -0.99 -0.73
N PRO A 294 -15.41 0.12 -0.01
CA PRO A 294 -16.44 1.11 0.28
C PRO A 294 -17.04 1.74 -0.98
N GLU A 295 -18.37 1.94 -0.98
CA GLU A 295 -19.13 2.49 -2.12
C GLU A 295 -18.54 3.80 -2.68
N ARG A 296 -17.98 4.66 -1.82
CA ARG A 296 -17.35 5.93 -2.22
C ARG A 296 -16.26 5.75 -3.30
N LEU A 297 -15.59 4.60 -3.35
CA LEU A 297 -14.50 4.33 -4.29
C LEU A 297 -15.00 4.01 -5.70
N GLN A 298 -16.28 3.63 -5.85
CA GLN A 298 -16.85 3.17 -7.11
C GLN A 298 -16.71 4.20 -8.24
N VAL A 299 -16.87 5.49 -7.94
CA VAL A 299 -16.77 6.56 -8.95
C VAL A 299 -15.42 6.56 -9.64
N THR A 300 -14.33 6.48 -8.86
CA THR A 300 -12.97 6.47 -9.40
C THR A 300 -12.64 5.13 -10.06
N ILE A 301 -13.13 4.01 -9.54
CA ILE A 301 -12.97 2.70 -10.19
C ILE A 301 -13.56 2.72 -11.61
N ASN A 302 -14.76 3.30 -11.77
CA ASN A 302 -15.40 3.38 -13.07
C ASN A 302 -14.64 4.31 -14.03
N GLU A 303 -14.25 5.50 -13.58
CA GLU A 303 -13.47 6.45 -14.38
C GLU A 303 -12.13 5.87 -14.83
N TRP A 304 -11.39 5.23 -13.92
CA TRP A 304 -10.09 4.65 -14.28
C TRP A 304 -10.20 3.37 -15.09
N ARG A 305 -11.31 2.63 -15.01
CA ARG A 305 -11.55 1.47 -15.89
C ARG A 305 -11.52 1.89 -17.37
N GLU A 306 -12.04 3.08 -17.69
CA GLU A 306 -12.04 3.59 -19.06
C GLU A 306 -10.62 3.73 -19.62
N LEU A 307 -9.64 4.10 -18.79
CA LEU A 307 -8.22 4.25 -19.18
C LEU A 307 -7.60 2.95 -19.70
N TYR A 308 -8.10 1.80 -19.26
CA TYR A 308 -7.57 0.48 -19.62
C TYR A 308 -8.47 -0.28 -20.61
N SER A 309 -9.69 0.20 -20.86
CA SER A 309 -10.64 -0.42 -21.80
C SER A 309 -10.34 -0.13 -23.28
N VAL A 310 -9.64 0.98 -23.59
CA VAL A 310 -9.46 1.49 -24.96
C VAL A 310 -8.33 0.78 -25.72
N LEU A 311 -7.38 0.14 -25.02
CA LEU A 311 -6.15 -0.38 -25.63
C LEU A 311 -6.23 -1.85 -26.08
N ASP A 312 -7.19 -2.61 -25.59
CA ASP A 312 -7.43 -3.98 -26.06
C ASP A 312 -8.16 -4.01 -27.42
N ALA A 313 -8.81 -2.91 -27.81
CA ALA A 313 -9.48 -2.77 -29.11
C ALA A 313 -8.49 -2.55 -30.27
N GLU A 314 -7.36 -1.87 -30.04
CA GLU A 314 -6.36 -1.65 -31.10
C GLU A 314 -5.52 -2.90 -31.34
N ALA A 315 -5.20 -3.68 -30.30
CA ALA A 315 -4.46 -4.95 -30.43
C ALA A 315 -5.26 -6.06 -31.13
N SER A 316 -6.58 -6.09 -30.96
CA SER A 316 -7.49 -7.06 -31.61
C SER A 316 -7.87 -6.69 -33.05
N SER A 317 -7.52 -5.48 -33.51
CA SER A 317 -7.75 -5.02 -34.89
C SER A 317 -6.57 -5.26 -35.85
N SER A 318 -5.49 -5.86 -35.33
CA SER A 318 -4.23 -6.12 -36.06
C SER A 318 -3.93 -7.61 -36.32
N GLU A 319 -4.90 -8.51 -36.12
CA GLU A 319 -4.90 -9.89 -36.64
C GLU A 319 -5.79 -10.02 -37.89
#